data_AF-A0A7C5C7P0-F1
#
_entry.id   AF-A0A7C5C7P0-F1
#
_cell.length_a   1.000
_cell.length_b   1.000
_cell.length_c   1.000
_cell.angle_alpha   90.00
_cell.angle_beta   90.00
_cell.angle_gamma   90.00
#
_symmetry.space_group_name_H-M   'P 1'
#
loop_
_entity.id
_entity.type
_entity.pdbx_description
1 polymer ?
#
loop_
_entity_poly.entity_id
_entity_poly.type
_entity_poly.pdbx_seq_one_letter_code
_entity_poly.pdbx_strand_id
1 'polypeptide(L)'
;NALLNEEKAIVSEIAGTTRDAIEDEVIIKGVAFRFIDTAGIRDTKDVVESIGIQKTFEKATNAQLILLLSDGKNKDGLKNTIQNVATKYPEKKILPIINKIDLLTADEVSTLKTKISNPIFLSAKEKQGIDTLKKELTSLVNTGALSNNETIVTNSRHFEALNNALTAILAVKNGIDAGISTDLFAIDIRECLRHLGNITGEYDVDKDILGHIFGNFCIGK
;
A
#
# COMPACT_ATOMS: atom_id res chain seq x y z
N ASN A 1 -12.66 2.93 15.45
CA ASN A 1 -13.86 3.81 15.66
C ASN A 1 -13.76 5.18 15.01
N ALA A 2 -12.92 6.10 15.48
CA ALA A 2 -12.83 7.45 14.89
C ALA A 2 -12.51 7.41 13.38
N LEU A 3 -11.59 6.51 12.99
CA LEU A 3 -11.24 6.27 11.59
C LEU A 3 -12.38 5.63 10.78
N LEU A 4 -13.15 4.72 11.38
CA LEU A 4 -14.23 3.98 10.74
C LEU A 4 -15.49 4.83 10.53
N ASN A 5 -15.78 5.75 11.45
CA ASN A 5 -17.02 6.55 11.42
C ASN A 5 -17.04 7.65 10.35
N GLU A 6 -15.92 7.99 9.73
CA GLU A 6 -15.88 9.00 8.65
C GLU A 6 -16.09 8.40 7.26
N GLU A 7 -15.78 7.12 7.07
CA GLU A 7 -15.77 6.47 5.75
C GLU A 7 -16.24 5.01 5.83
N LYS A 8 -17.34 4.75 6.56
CA LYS A 8 -18.02 3.45 6.42
C LYS A 8 -18.42 3.28 4.96
N ALA A 9 -17.71 2.41 4.24
CA ALA A 9 -18.26 1.80 3.06
C ALA A 9 -19.51 1.04 3.51
N ILE A 10 -20.63 1.26 2.82
CA ILE A 10 -21.86 0.52 3.07
C ILE A 10 -21.57 -0.94 2.75
N VAL A 11 -21.23 -1.74 3.76
CA VAL A 11 -21.11 -3.19 3.59
C VAL A 11 -22.52 -3.75 3.73
N SER A 12 -23.00 -4.33 2.64
CA SER A 12 -24.35 -4.85 2.43
C SER A 12 -24.90 -5.69 3.60
N GLU A 13 -26.14 -5.45 4.00
CA GLU A 13 -26.91 -6.21 5.02
C GLU A 13 -27.33 -7.61 4.53
N ILE A 14 -26.41 -8.41 3.95
CA ILE A 14 -26.73 -9.79 3.59
C ILE A 14 -26.47 -10.67 4.81
N ALA A 15 -27.55 -11.17 5.42
CA ALA A 15 -27.50 -12.13 6.50
C ALA A 15 -26.75 -13.39 6.05
N GLY A 16 -25.57 -13.64 6.62
CA GLY A 16 -24.79 -14.86 6.34
C GLY A 16 -23.28 -14.76 6.48
N THR A 17 -22.68 -13.60 6.73
CA THR A 17 -21.22 -13.49 6.87
C THR A 17 -20.78 -13.86 8.29
N THR A 18 -19.94 -14.88 8.39
CA THR A 18 -19.58 -15.59 9.62
C THR A 18 -18.89 -14.71 10.68
N ARG A 19 -19.09 -15.13 11.92
CA ARG A 19 -18.80 -14.48 13.19
C ARG A 19 -17.30 -14.53 13.55
N ASP A 20 -16.43 -14.12 12.63
CA ASP A 20 -14.97 -14.14 12.79
C ASP A 20 -14.41 -12.73 13.02
N ALA A 21 -13.91 -12.50 14.23
CA ALA A 21 -13.15 -11.33 14.73
C ALA A 21 -13.21 -10.05 13.88
N ILE A 22 -14.25 -9.22 14.12
CA ILE A 22 -14.41 -7.78 13.78
C ILE A 22 -13.36 -7.27 12.79
N GLU A 23 -13.51 -7.66 11.53
CA GLU A 23 -12.73 -7.09 10.42
C GLU A 23 -13.60 -6.00 9.79
N ASP A 24 -13.16 -4.75 9.91
CA ASP A 24 -13.86 -3.59 9.35
C ASP A 24 -13.13 -3.09 8.11
N GLU A 25 -13.86 -2.87 7.02
CA GLU A 25 -13.31 -2.32 5.77
C GLU A 25 -13.65 -0.83 5.62
N VAL A 26 -12.65 -0.04 5.22
CA VAL A 26 -12.77 1.41 4.99
C VAL A 26 -12.09 1.78 3.68
N ILE A 27 -12.73 2.65 2.90
CA ILE A 27 -12.14 3.20 1.67
C ILE A 27 -11.55 4.58 2.00
N ILE A 28 -10.22 4.68 2.00
CA ILE A 28 -9.51 5.94 2.22
C ILE A 28 -8.91 6.38 0.89
N LYS A 29 -9.39 7.49 0.32
CA LYS A 29 -8.92 8.05 -0.97
C LYS A 29 -8.90 7.04 -2.13
N GLY A 30 -9.92 6.18 -2.20
CA GLY A 30 -10.06 5.17 -3.27
C GLY A 30 -9.27 3.88 -3.04
N VAL A 31 -8.57 3.74 -1.91
CA VAL A 31 -7.89 2.49 -1.51
C VAL A 31 -8.69 1.81 -0.40
N ALA A 32 -8.97 0.52 -0.57
CA ALA A 32 -9.64 -0.30 0.45
C ALA A 32 -8.63 -0.76 1.52
N PHE A 33 -8.93 -0.47 2.78
CA PHE A 33 -8.18 -0.92 3.95
C PHE A 33 -9.05 -1.84 4.78
N ARG A 34 -8.56 -3.06 5.03
CA ARG A 34 -9.18 -4.00 5.97
C ARG A 34 -8.47 -3.90 7.31
N PHE A 35 -9.17 -3.38 8.31
CA PHE A 35 -8.71 -3.29 9.68
C PHE A 35 -9.10 -4.55 10.43
N ILE A 36 -8.10 -5.17 11.04
CA ILE A 36 -8.28 -6.32 11.89
C ILE A 36 -8.15 -5.82 13.32
N ASP A 37 -9.24 -5.83 14.09
CA ASP A 37 -9.14 -5.52 15.51
C ASP A 37 -8.46 -6.68 16.25
N THR A 38 -7.52 -6.34 17.11
CA THR A 38 -6.70 -7.31 17.85
C THR A 38 -6.94 -7.16 19.32
N ALA A 39 -7.01 -8.28 20.06
CA ALA A 39 -6.89 -8.22 21.50
C ALA A 39 -5.54 -7.57 21.82
N GLY A 40 -5.55 -6.45 22.56
CA GLY A 40 -4.33 -5.67 22.82
C GLY A 40 -3.19 -6.55 23.34
N ILE A 41 -1.95 -6.24 22.94
CA ILE A 41 -0.77 -7.03 23.32
C ILE A 41 -0.47 -6.77 24.80
N ARG A 42 -0.87 -7.70 25.68
CA ARG A 42 -0.54 -7.67 27.12
C ARG A 42 -0.31 -9.09 27.62
N ASP A 43 0.61 -9.26 28.58
CA ASP A 43 0.76 -10.54 29.26
C ASP A 43 -0.40 -10.75 30.24
N THR A 44 -1.15 -11.82 30.05
CA THR A 44 -2.30 -12.18 30.88
C THR A 44 -2.21 -13.64 31.32
N LYS A 45 -2.79 -13.94 32.48
CA LYS A 45 -2.92 -15.32 32.99
C LYS A 45 -4.27 -15.94 32.62
N ASP A 46 -5.16 -15.16 32.01
CA ASP A 46 -6.45 -15.66 31.54
C ASP A 46 -6.24 -16.48 30.26
N VAL A 47 -6.69 -17.73 30.29
CA VAL A 47 -6.57 -18.69 29.18
C VAL A 47 -7.36 -18.21 27.95
N VAL A 48 -8.52 -17.58 28.14
CA VAL A 48 -9.36 -17.05 27.04
C VAL A 48 -8.68 -15.86 26.38
N GLU A 49 -8.10 -14.97 27.18
CA GLU A 49 -7.38 -13.79 26.68
C GLU A 49 -6.05 -14.19 26.01
N SER A 50 -5.37 -15.23 26.53
CA SER A 50 -4.18 -15.81 25.92
C SER A 50 -4.45 -16.37 24.52
N ILE A 51 -5.59 -17.03 24.30
CA ILE A 51 -6.03 -17.47 22.96
C ILE A 51 -6.29 -16.25 22.06
N GLY A 52 -6.89 -15.18 22.60
CA GLY A 52 -7.09 -13.91 21.88
C GLY A 52 -5.79 -13.25 21.43
N ILE A 53 -4.76 -13.29 22.28
CA ILE A 53 -3.41 -12.79 21.99
C ILE A 53 -2.72 -13.67 20.94
N GLN A 54 -2.86 -14.99 21.02
CA GLN A 54 -2.30 -15.90 20.01
C GLN A 54 -2.91 -15.65 18.63
N LYS A 55 -4.25 -15.55 18.55
CA LYS A 55 -4.95 -15.19 17.31
C LYS A 55 -4.54 -13.82 16.78
N THR A 56 -4.31 -12.85 17.67
CA THR A 56 -3.77 -11.53 17.31
C THR A 56 -2.42 -11.64 16.62
N PHE A 57 -1.53 -12.48 17.13
CA PHE A 57 -0.21 -12.67 16.52
C PHE A 57 -0.28 -13.38 15.17
N GLU A 58 -1.16 -14.36 14.99
CA GLU A 58 -1.41 -15.02 13.70
C GLU A 58 -1.93 -14.04 12.65
N LYS A 59 -2.90 -13.20 13.03
CA LYS A 59 -3.42 -12.16 12.13
C LYS A 59 -2.38 -11.09 11.81
N ALA A 60 -1.53 -10.71 12.77
CA ALA A 60 -0.43 -9.79 12.53
C ALA A 60 0.60 -10.32 11.52
N THR A 61 0.84 -11.64 11.47
CA THR A 61 1.68 -12.27 10.44
C THR A 61 1.13 -12.05 9.03
N ASN A 62 -0.19 -12.07 8.87
CA ASN A 62 -0.85 -11.88 7.57
C ASN A 62 -1.05 -10.40 7.21
N ALA A 63 -0.85 -9.48 8.15
CA ALA A 63 -0.97 -8.05 7.88
C ALA A 63 0.20 -7.53 7.03
N GLN A 64 -0.06 -6.54 6.17
CA GLN A 64 0.97 -5.80 5.42
C GLN A 64 1.55 -4.65 6.25
N LEU A 65 0.75 -4.09 7.16
CA LEU A 65 1.09 -2.97 8.02
C LEU A 65 0.59 -3.25 9.44
N ILE A 66 1.47 -3.04 10.42
CA ILE A 66 1.12 -3.11 11.84
C ILE A 66 0.96 -1.69 12.38
N LEU A 67 -0.23 -1.35 12.85
CA LEU A 67 -0.50 -0.09 13.56
C LEU A 67 -0.29 -0.30 15.05
N LEU A 68 0.81 0.19 15.59
CA LEU A 68 1.08 0.06 17.03
C LEU A 68 0.51 1.27 17.78
N LEU A 69 -0.70 1.12 18.29
CA LEU A 69 -1.37 2.16 19.05
C LEU A 69 -0.87 2.20 20.49
N SER A 70 -0.54 3.38 21.00
CA SER A 70 -0.09 3.59 22.37
C SER A 70 -0.64 4.87 22.97
N ASP A 71 -0.81 4.89 24.29
CA ASP A 71 -1.27 6.08 25.03
C ASP A 71 -0.10 7.03 25.26
N GLY A 72 -0.21 8.27 24.81
CA GLY A 72 0.83 9.29 24.98
C GLY A 72 1.19 9.59 26.44
N LYS A 73 0.24 9.45 27.37
CA LYS A 73 0.49 9.61 28.82
C LYS A 73 1.34 8.47 29.38
N ASN A 74 1.21 7.27 28.82
CA ASN A 74 1.96 6.09 29.26
C ASN A 74 3.25 5.95 28.45
N LYS A 75 4.28 6.66 28.90
CA LYS A 75 5.58 6.75 28.22
C LYS A 75 6.48 5.55 28.52
N ASP A 76 6.16 4.78 29.55
CA ASP A 76 7.00 3.70 30.03
C ASP A 76 6.89 2.49 29.11
N GLY A 77 8.04 1.95 28.71
CA GLY A 77 8.11 0.74 27.88
C GLY A 77 7.72 0.93 26.41
N LEU A 78 7.23 2.09 25.97
CA LEU A 78 6.80 2.33 24.60
C LEU A 78 7.87 1.98 23.55
N LYS A 79 9.11 2.44 23.78
CA LYS A 79 10.25 2.11 22.92
C LYS A 79 10.53 0.59 22.91
N ASN A 80 10.42 -0.07 24.05
CA ASN A 80 10.63 -1.50 24.17
C ASN A 80 9.50 -2.26 23.45
N THR A 81 8.25 -1.83 23.55
CA THR A 81 7.12 -2.44 22.84
C THR A 81 7.31 -2.32 21.33
N ILE A 82 7.67 -1.13 20.83
CA ILE A 82 7.99 -0.93 19.40
C ILE A 82 9.10 -1.89 18.97
N GLN A 83 10.19 -1.96 19.75
CA GLN A 83 11.34 -2.81 19.44
C GLN A 83 11.00 -4.31 19.51
N ASN A 84 10.15 -4.72 20.44
CA ASN A 84 9.70 -6.11 20.56
C ASN A 84 8.85 -6.52 19.37
N VAL A 85 7.93 -5.66 18.93
CA VAL A 85 7.11 -5.92 17.74
C VAL A 85 7.97 -5.93 16.48
N ALA A 86 8.94 -5.01 16.36
CA ALA A 86 9.89 -4.99 15.25
C ALA A 86 10.78 -6.23 15.19
N THR A 87 11.25 -6.72 16.34
CA THR A 87 12.02 -7.97 16.41
C THR A 87 11.17 -9.18 16.04
N LYS A 88 9.89 -9.19 16.43
CA LYS A 88 8.96 -10.29 16.16
C LYS A 88 8.50 -10.33 14.70
N TYR A 89 8.42 -9.18 14.04
CA TYR A 89 7.94 -9.01 12.66
C TYR A 89 8.93 -8.18 11.82
N PRO A 90 10.15 -8.68 11.55
CA PRO A 90 11.21 -7.89 10.92
C PRO A 90 10.89 -7.49 9.47
N GLU A 91 10.08 -8.28 8.77
CA GLU A 91 9.67 -8.04 7.39
C GLU A 91 8.42 -7.15 7.28
N LYS A 92 7.79 -6.79 8.39
CA LYS A 92 6.56 -6.01 8.40
C LYS A 92 6.85 -4.55 8.67
N LYS A 93 6.12 -3.68 7.98
CA LYS A 93 6.15 -2.26 8.27
C LYS A 93 5.36 -2.00 9.55
N ILE A 94 5.95 -1.27 10.49
CA ILE A 94 5.33 -0.89 11.75
C ILE A 94 5.16 0.62 11.77
N LEU A 95 3.94 1.07 12.02
CA LEU A 95 3.60 2.48 12.17
C LEU A 95 3.22 2.76 13.63
N PRO A 96 4.11 3.42 14.41
CA PRO A 96 3.79 3.82 15.77
C PRO A 96 2.73 4.93 15.78
N ILE A 97 1.66 4.74 16.53
CA ILE A 97 0.59 5.73 16.70
C ILE A 97 0.49 6.10 18.18
N ILE A 98 0.69 7.38 18.46
CA ILE A 98 0.56 7.96 19.80
C ILE A 98 -0.80 8.64 19.91
N ASN A 99 -1.69 8.01 20.67
CA ASN A 99 -3.04 8.49 20.93
C ASN A 99 -3.10 9.37 22.19
N LYS A 100 -4.21 10.09 22.35
CA LYS A 100 -4.51 10.96 23.50
C LYS A 100 -3.58 12.17 23.64
N ILE A 101 -3.17 12.76 22.50
CA ILE A 101 -2.32 13.96 22.52
C ILE A 101 -2.98 15.18 23.17
N ASP A 102 -4.30 15.18 23.30
CA ASP A 102 -5.05 16.19 24.07
C ASP A 102 -4.65 16.25 25.55
N LEU A 103 -4.02 15.19 26.06
CA LEU A 103 -3.54 15.11 27.45
C LEU A 103 -2.05 15.43 27.60
N LEU A 104 -1.36 15.77 26.50
CA LEU A 104 0.08 16.02 26.48
C LEU A 104 0.41 17.49 26.37
N THR A 105 1.49 17.91 27.02
CA THR A 105 2.09 19.23 26.80
C THR A 105 2.99 19.23 25.57
N ALA A 106 3.30 20.42 25.04
CA ALA A 106 4.20 20.57 23.89
C ALA A 106 5.58 19.92 24.13
N ASP A 107 6.10 20.01 25.36
CA ASP A 107 7.39 19.42 25.74
C ASP A 107 7.33 17.88 25.79
N GLU A 108 6.18 17.31 26.16
CA GLU A 108 6.00 15.86 26.15
C GLU A 108 5.94 15.32 24.73
N VAL A 109 5.26 16.04 23.83
CA VAL A 109 5.20 15.69 22.39
C VAL A 109 6.58 15.80 21.75
N SER A 110 7.35 16.86 22.04
CA SER A 110 8.71 17.01 21.50
C SER A 110 9.64 15.89 22.00
N THR A 111 9.51 15.49 23.26
CA THR A 111 10.26 14.36 23.84
C THR A 111 9.91 13.03 23.17
N LEU A 112 8.65 12.80 22.81
CA LEU A 112 8.23 11.58 22.11
C LEU A 112 8.73 11.55 20.66
N LYS A 113 8.73 12.71 19.98
CA LYS A 113 9.28 12.85 18.62
C LYS A 113 10.76 12.50 18.53
N THR A 114 11.54 12.78 19.57
CA THR A 114 12.97 12.45 19.59
C THR A 114 13.25 11.00 19.96
N LYS A 115 12.36 10.37 20.76
CA LYS A 115 12.53 8.99 21.22
C LYS A 115 12.03 7.93 20.24
N ILE A 116 11.06 8.29 19.40
CA ILE A 116 10.37 7.37 18.50
C ILE A 116 10.60 7.83 17.07
N SER A 117 10.99 6.89 16.20
CA SER A 117 11.13 7.16 14.78
C SER A 117 9.74 7.24 14.12
N ASN A 118 9.48 8.34 13.42
CA ASN A 118 8.27 8.60 12.64
C ASN A 118 6.91 8.23 13.32
N PRO A 119 6.62 8.69 14.55
CA PRO A 119 5.33 8.47 15.18
C PRO A 119 4.24 9.34 14.56
N ILE A 120 3.03 8.78 14.42
CA ILE A 120 1.82 9.54 14.13
C ILE A 120 1.18 9.94 15.47
N PHE A 121 1.02 11.24 15.68
CA PHE A 121 0.31 11.78 16.84
C PHE A 121 -1.14 12.05 16.50
N LEU A 122 -2.07 11.53 17.30
CA LEU A 122 -3.49 11.79 17.14
C LEU A 122 -4.24 11.83 18.47
N SER A 123 -5.39 12.49 18.47
CA SER A 123 -6.41 12.32 19.52
C SER A 123 -7.63 11.71 18.87
N ALA A 124 -7.86 10.41 19.13
CA ALA A 124 -9.04 9.72 18.61
C ALA A 124 -10.34 10.31 19.18
N LYS A 125 -10.29 10.90 20.38
CA LYS A 125 -11.44 11.52 21.04
C LYS A 125 -11.81 12.85 20.39
N GLU A 126 -10.82 13.72 20.20
CA GLU A 126 -11.01 15.05 19.60
C GLU A 126 -10.94 15.02 18.06
N LYS A 127 -10.80 13.83 17.46
CA LYS A 127 -10.61 13.59 16.01
C LYS A 127 -9.43 14.35 15.39
N GLN A 128 -8.43 14.71 16.20
CA GLN A 128 -7.24 15.40 15.73
C GLN A 128 -6.22 14.40 15.21
N GLY A 129 -5.57 14.69 14.07
CA GLY A 129 -4.51 13.84 13.50
C GLY A 129 -5.01 12.61 12.72
N ILE A 130 -6.33 12.40 12.60
CA ILE A 130 -6.91 11.33 11.79
C ILE A 130 -6.60 11.54 10.31
N ASP A 131 -6.68 12.77 9.80
CA ASP A 131 -6.30 13.09 8.42
C ASP A 131 -4.82 12.84 8.14
N THR A 132 -3.95 13.07 9.12
CA THR A 132 -2.53 12.78 9.02
C THR A 132 -2.31 11.28 8.90
N LEU A 133 -3.01 10.48 9.72
CA LEU A 133 -2.98 9.01 9.60
C LEU A 133 -3.46 8.55 8.22
N LYS A 134 -4.59 9.08 7.73
CA LYS A 134 -5.12 8.76 6.40
C LYS A 134 -4.10 9.07 5.29
N LYS A 135 -3.48 10.26 5.33
CA LYS A 135 -2.44 10.65 4.37
C LYS A 135 -1.24 9.72 4.40
N GLU A 136 -0.77 9.34 5.59
CA GLU A 136 0.34 8.40 5.73
C GLU A 136 -0.02 7.02 5.16
N LEU A 137 -1.20 6.49 5.52
CA LEU A 137 -1.69 5.20 4.99
C LEU A 137 -1.76 5.20 3.45
N THR A 138 -2.36 6.23 2.84
CA THR A 138 -2.41 6.33 1.37
C THR A 138 -1.03 6.49 0.76
N SER A 139 -0.13 7.27 1.40
CA SER A 139 1.24 7.44 0.92
C SER A 139 2.00 6.12 0.88
N LEU A 140 1.86 5.30 1.94
CA LEU A 140 2.49 3.99 2.04
C LEU A 140 2.04 3.03 0.93
N VAL A 141 0.77 3.10 0.54
CA VAL A 141 0.24 2.33 -0.60
C VAL A 141 0.79 2.87 -1.92
N ASN A 142 0.76 4.19 -2.13
CA ASN A 142 1.22 4.81 -3.38
C ASN A 142 2.70 4.62 -3.66
N THR A 143 3.55 4.56 -2.62
CA THR A 143 4.98 4.28 -2.78
C THR A 143 5.27 2.79 -3.03
N GLY A 144 4.25 1.94 -3.10
CA GLY A 144 4.39 0.48 -3.20
C GLY A 144 4.98 -0.15 -1.93
N ALA A 145 5.08 0.59 -0.83
CA ALA A 145 5.71 0.13 0.40
C ALA A 145 4.85 -0.90 1.16
N LEU A 146 3.59 -1.05 0.75
CA LEU A 146 2.65 -2.07 1.23
C LEU A 146 2.29 -3.09 0.12
N SER A 147 2.91 -2.98 -1.06
CA SER A 147 2.70 -3.89 -2.18
C SER A 147 3.71 -5.04 -2.12
N ASN A 148 3.25 -6.27 -2.37
CA ASN A 148 4.10 -7.48 -2.42
C ASN A 148 4.98 -7.54 -3.68
N ASN A 149 5.63 -6.45 -4.11
CA ASN A 149 6.29 -6.33 -5.42
C ASN A 149 5.38 -6.57 -6.64
N GLU A 150 4.07 -6.67 -6.45
CA GLU A 150 3.10 -6.77 -7.54
C GLU A 150 2.63 -5.36 -7.90
N THR A 151 3.02 -4.88 -9.08
CA THR A 151 2.48 -3.66 -9.66
C THR A 151 1.03 -3.91 -10.06
N ILE A 152 0.09 -3.36 -9.29
CA ILE A 152 -1.35 -3.52 -9.55
C ILE A 152 -1.79 -2.42 -10.53
N VAL A 153 -2.34 -2.83 -11.67
CA VAL A 153 -2.91 -1.93 -12.67
C VAL A 153 -4.40 -1.75 -12.36
N THR A 154 -4.77 -0.61 -11.76
CA THR A 154 -6.14 -0.31 -11.34
C THR A 154 -6.98 0.40 -12.40
N ASN A 155 -6.34 1.00 -13.41
CA ASN A 155 -7.01 1.74 -14.47
C ASN A 155 -7.38 0.81 -15.63
N SER A 156 -8.68 0.67 -15.94
CA SER A 156 -9.16 -0.17 -17.04
C SER A 156 -8.55 0.18 -18.40
N ARG A 157 -8.26 1.46 -18.67
CA ARG A 157 -7.59 1.90 -19.90
C ARG A 157 -6.14 1.42 -19.97
N HIS A 158 -5.42 1.48 -18.84
CA HIS A 158 -4.05 0.97 -18.77
C HIS A 158 -4.03 -0.55 -18.88
N PHE A 159 -4.99 -1.24 -18.27
CA PHE A 159 -5.16 -2.69 -18.39
C PHE A 159 -5.38 -3.11 -19.85
N GLU A 160 -6.29 -2.44 -20.56
CA GLU A 160 -6.55 -2.70 -21.97
C GLU A 160 -5.30 -2.45 -22.84
N ALA A 161 -4.61 -1.33 -22.61
CA ALA A 161 -3.37 -1.01 -23.31
C ALA A 161 -2.28 -2.09 -23.10
N LEU A 162 -2.10 -2.58 -21.87
CA LEU A 162 -1.13 -3.65 -21.59
C LEU A 162 -1.51 -4.98 -22.26
N ASN A 163 -2.80 -5.34 -22.27
CA ASN A 163 -3.25 -6.54 -22.97
C ASN A 163 -3.01 -6.46 -24.48
N ASN A 164 -3.32 -5.32 -25.09
CA ASN A 164 -3.08 -5.13 -26.52
C ASN A 164 -1.57 -5.16 -26.85
N ALA A 165 -0.73 -4.57 -26.00
CA ALA A 165 0.73 -4.68 -26.13
C ALA A 165 1.22 -6.13 -26.02
N LEU A 166 0.65 -6.91 -25.09
CA LEU A 166 0.94 -8.33 -24.93
C LEU A 166 0.56 -9.15 -26.17
N THR A 167 -0.63 -8.89 -26.74
CA THR A 167 -1.07 -9.55 -27.98
C THR A 167 -0.10 -9.28 -29.13
N ALA A 168 0.30 -8.03 -29.33
CA ALA A 168 1.23 -7.64 -30.39
C ALA A 168 2.61 -8.29 -30.22
N ILE A 169 3.19 -8.30 -29.01
CA ILE A 169 4.51 -8.93 -28.80
C ILE A 169 4.46 -10.46 -28.91
N LEU A 170 3.34 -11.09 -28.56
CA LEU A 170 3.15 -12.53 -28.76
C LEU A 170 3.02 -12.88 -30.25
N ALA A 171 2.44 -12.00 -31.07
CA ALA A 171 2.44 -12.18 -32.53
C ALA A 171 3.87 -12.19 -33.08
N VAL A 172 4.73 -11.28 -32.63
CA VAL A 172 6.17 -11.26 -32.97
C VAL A 172 6.84 -12.58 -32.56
N LYS A 173 6.64 -13.02 -31.31
CA LYS A 173 7.21 -14.27 -30.81
C LYS A 173 6.79 -15.47 -31.67
N ASN A 174 5.50 -15.58 -31.98
CA ASN A 174 4.97 -16.65 -32.82
C ASN A 174 5.53 -16.57 -34.25
N GLY A 175 5.73 -15.37 -34.79
CA GLY A 175 6.34 -15.16 -36.10
C GLY A 175 7.81 -15.59 -36.15
N ILE A 176 8.57 -15.33 -35.07
CA ILE A 176 9.95 -15.83 -34.91
C ILE A 176 9.95 -17.36 -34.89
N ASP A 177 9.09 -17.97 -34.06
CA ASP A 177 8.98 -19.43 -33.92
C ASP A 177 8.57 -20.11 -35.25
N ALA A 178 7.82 -19.39 -36.10
CA ALA A 178 7.39 -19.84 -37.43
C ALA A 178 8.38 -19.54 -38.57
N GLY A 179 9.52 -18.88 -38.30
CA GLY A 179 10.53 -18.56 -39.31
C GLY A 179 10.10 -17.48 -40.31
N ILE A 180 9.19 -16.58 -39.92
CA ILE A 180 8.73 -15.47 -40.76
C ILE A 180 9.85 -14.42 -40.94
N SER A 181 9.85 -13.71 -42.07
CA SER A 181 10.81 -12.62 -42.33
C SER A 181 10.72 -11.52 -41.28
N THR A 182 11.88 -11.00 -40.86
CA THR A 182 12.01 -9.97 -39.83
C THR A 182 11.30 -8.66 -40.17
N ASP A 183 11.12 -8.36 -41.46
CA ASP A 183 10.43 -7.16 -41.92
C ASP A 183 8.96 -7.12 -41.51
N LEU A 184 8.35 -8.29 -41.28
CA LEU A 184 6.96 -8.41 -40.87
C LEU A 184 6.76 -8.14 -39.37
N PHE A 185 7.82 -8.26 -38.56
CA PHE A 185 7.76 -7.97 -37.11
C PHE A 185 7.68 -6.47 -36.82
N ALA A 186 8.16 -5.62 -37.72
CA ALA A 186 8.25 -4.18 -37.51
C ALA A 186 6.87 -3.52 -37.31
N ILE A 187 5.80 -4.14 -37.81
CA ILE A 187 4.43 -3.65 -37.62
C ILE A 187 3.97 -3.97 -36.20
N ASP A 188 4.06 -5.23 -35.78
CA ASP A 188 3.63 -5.69 -34.46
C ASP A 188 4.46 -5.06 -33.32
N ILE A 189 5.77 -4.85 -33.53
CA ILE A 189 6.63 -4.14 -32.56
C ILE A 189 6.18 -2.68 -32.41
N ARG A 190 5.85 -1.99 -33.51
CA ARG A 190 5.34 -0.61 -33.45
C ARG A 190 3.99 -0.53 -32.77
N GLU A 191 3.09 -1.48 -33.03
CA GLU A 191 1.81 -1.55 -32.32
C GLU A 191 1.99 -1.77 -30.82
N CYS A 192 2.88 -2.68 -30.42
CA CYS A 192 3.23 -2.90 -29.01
C CYS A 192 3.69 -1.60 -28.34
N LEU A 193 4.65 -0.90 -28.96
CA LEU A 193 5.18 0.37 -28.45
C LEU A 193 4.09 1.45 -28.37
N ARG A 194 3.13 1.48 -29.31
CA ARG A 194 2.02 2.45 -29.30
C ARG A 194 1.08 2.22 -28.13
N HIS A 195 0.75 0.96 -27.87
CA HIS A 195 -0.08 0.61 -26.72
C HIS A 195 0.63 0.95 -25.40
N LEU A 196 1.94 0.72 -25.29
CA LEU A 196 2.73 1.14 -24.13
C LEU A 196 2.83 2.66 -23.99
N GLY A 197 3.02 3.39 -25.10
CA GLY A 197 3.07 4.86 -25.11
C GLY A 197 1.77 5.52 -24.66
N ASN A 198 0.62 4.92 -24.96
CA ASN A 198 -0.68 5.38 -24.46
C ASN A 198 -0.79 5.33 -22.93
N ILE A 199 0.01 4.50 -22.25
CA ILE A 199 0.01 4.41 -20.78
C ILE A 199 0.74 5.60 -20.18
N THR A 200 1.92 5.93 -20.70
CA THR A 200 2.76 7.04 -20.23
C THR A 200 2.29 8.40 -20.73
N GLY A 201 1.55 8.46 -21.85
CA GLY A 201 1.01 9.68 -22.44
C GLY A 201 2.05 10.57 -23.12
N GLU A 202 3.32 10.17 -23.10
CA GLU A 202 4.47 10.97 -23.54
C GLU A 202 5.18 10.41 -24.77
N TYR A 203 4.81 9.21 -25.25
CA TYR A 203 5.52 8.54 -26.32
C TYR A 203 4.70 8.49 -27.61
N ASP A 204 5.08 9.31 -28.59
CA ASP A 204 4.58 9.24 -29.95
C ASP A 204 5.54 8.35 -30.74
N VAL A 205 5.12 7.10 -30.96
CA VAL A 205 5.95 6.05 -31.57
C VAL A 205 6.60 6.50 -32.87
N ASP A 206 5.87 7.21 -33.72
CA ASP A 206 6.43 7.63 -35.00
C ASP A 206 7.43 8.77 -34.80
N LYS A 207 7.09 9.78 -34.00
CA LYS A 207 7.98 10.92 -33.74
C LYS A 207 9.25 10.52 -32.99
N ASP A 208 9.13 9.68 -31.99
CA ASP A 208 10.23 9.33 -31.09
C ASP A 208 11.16 8.29 -31.72
N ILE A 209 10.63 7.33 -32.51
CA ILE A 209 11.48 6.43 -33.31
C ILE A 209 12.24 7.22 -34.38
N LEU A 210 11.57 8.13 -35.10
CA LEU A 210 12.24 8.99 -36.07
C LEU A 210 13.30 9.87 -35.37
N GLY A 211 12.97 10.45 -34.21
CA GLY A 211 13.91 11.23 -33.40
C GLY A 211 15.15 10.43 -32.99
N HIS A 212 14.98 9.16 -32.61
CA HIS A 212 16.10 8.28 -32.23
C HIS A 212 16.94 7.82 -33.41
N ILE A 213 16.31 7.52 -34.55
CA ILE A 213 17.00 7.15 -35.79
C ILE A 213 17.80 8.36 -36.28
N PHE A 214 17.16 9.50 -36.51
CA PHE A 214 17.81 10.70 -37.07
C PHE A 214 18.71 11.44 -36.08
N GLY A 215 18.49 11.30 -34.77
CA GLY A 215 19.39 11.84 -33.74
C GLY A 215 20.77 11.16 -33.73
N ASN A 216 20.85 9.92 -34.24
CA ASN A 216 22.10 9.17 -34.39
C ASN A 216 22.74 9.35 -35.78
N PHE A 217 22.08 10.04 -36.73
CA PHE A 217 22.68 10.41 -38.00
C PHE A 217 23.25 11.83 -37.89
N CYS A 218 24.58 11.95 -37.95
CA CYS A 218 25.21 13.25 -38.17
C CYS A 218 24.71 13.83 -39.50
N ILE A 219 23.93 14.92 -39.45
CA ILE A 219 23.57 15.68 -40.65
C ILE A 219 24.83 16.46 -41.07
N GLY A 220 25.55 15.92 -42.05
CA GLY A 220 26.57 16.65 -42.81
C GLY A 220 28.00 16.57 -42.25
N LYS A 221 28.74 15.59 -42.77
CA LYS A 221 29.92 15.84 -43.62
C LYS A 221 29.93 14.86 -44.76
#